data_AF-A0A0A7DWA9-F1
#
_entry.id   AF-A0A0A7DWA9-F1
#
_cell.length_a   1.000
_cell.length_b   1.000
_cell.length_c   1.000
_cell.angle_alpha   90.00
_cell.angle_beta   90.00
_cell.angle_gamma   90.00
#
_symmetry.space_group_name_H-M   'P 1'
#
loop_
_entity.id
_entity.type
_entity.pdbx_description
1 polymer ?
#
loop_
_entity_poly.entity_id
_entity_poly.type
_entity_poly.pdbx_seq_one_letter_code
_entity_poly.pdbx_strand_id
1 'polypeptide(L)'
;VEMYFVTSTGLAPEIAYFHTEGKTEGGPDGGNKSSEYVNDIIIKPLDHHNLLRPETVESLFVLHRITEDPKYREWGWQIFQAFEKYTKVDSGGYTSLDDVTSLPPPRRDKMETFFLGETLKYLYLLFDESN
;
A
#
# COMPACT_ATOMS: atom_id res chain seq x y z
N VAL A 1 0.53 -5.43 -6.76
CA VAL A 1 1.29 -5.08 -5.54
C VAL A 1 2.45 -4.11 -5.82
N GLU A 2 2.93 -4.03 -7.06
CA GLU A 2 4.10 -3.23 -7.48
C GLU A 2 4.08 -1.76 -7.01
N MET A 3 2.91 -1.12 -6.97
CA MET A 3 2.71 0.22 -6.39
C MET A 3 3.17 0.36 -4.94
N TYR A 4 3.14 -0.72 -4.14
CA TYR A 4 3.64 -0.72 -2.77
C TYR A 4 5.18 -0.75 -2.77
N PHE A 5 5.80 -1.49 -3.69
CA PHE A 5 7.25 -1.69 -3.73
C PHE A 5 8.03 -0.47 -4.23
N VAL A 6 7.41 0.43 -5.00
CA VAL A 6 8.05 1.68 -5.45
C VAL A 6 8.10 2.76 -4.37
N THR A 7 7.39 2.57 -3.24
CA THR A 7 7.32 3.57 -2.17
C THR A 7 8.34 3.34 -1.07
N SER A 8 8.86 4.41 -0.46
CA SER A 8 9.80 4.30 0.68
C SER A 8 9.20 3.61 1.90
N THR A 9 7.88 3.74 2.09
CA THR A 9 7.15 3.11 3.21
C THR A 9 6.66 1.70 2.91
N GLY A 10 6.67 1.26 1.66
CA GLY A 10 6.03 0.00 1.28
C GLY A 10 4.50 0.08 1.31
N LEU A 11 3.90 1.27 1.19
CA LEU A 11 2.46 1.52 1.15
C LEU A 11 2.11 2.30 -0.13
N ALA A 12 1.12 1.84 -0.89
CA ALA A 12 0.73 2.53 -2.13
C ALA A 12 0.19 3.96 -1.88
N PRO A 13 0.43 4.89 -2.82
CA PRO A 13 -0.19 6.21 -2.82
C PRO A 13 -1.69 6.13 -3.17
N GLU A 14 -2.39 7.25 -3.08
CA GLU A 14 -3.78 7.38 -3.52
C GLU A 14 -3.93 7.21 -5.03
N ILE A 15 -3.03 7.84 -5.79
CA ILE A 15 -3.05 7.80 -7.25
C ILE A 15 -1.63 7.52 -7.76
N ALA A 16 -1.54 6.60 -8.70
CA ALA A 16 -0.32 6.29 -9.43
C ALA A 16 -0.55 6.48 -10.93
N TYR A 17 0.48 6.97 -11.63
CA TYR A 17 0.50 7.11 -13.08
C TYR A 17 1.52 6.13 -13.65
N PHE A 18 1.27 5.64 -14.86
CA PHE A 18 2.15 4.68 -15.51
C PHE A 18 2.91 5.33 -16.65
N HIS A 19 4.21 5.03 -16.77
CA HIS A 19 4.95 5.40 -17.97
C HIS A 19 4.36 4.70 -19.18
N THR A 20 4.08 5.48 -20.23
CA THR A 20 3.59 4.95 -21.51
C THR A 20 4.54 5.41 -22.61
N GLU A 21 4.79 4.54 -23.59
CA GLU A 21 5.71 4.86 -24.69
C GLU A 21 5.28 6.16 -25.38
N GLY A 22 6.23 7.10 -25.50
CA GLY A 22 6.00 8.41 -26.12
C GLY A 22 5.39 9.49 -25.22
N LYS A 23 5.09 9.20 -23.94
CA LYS A 23 4.66 10.20 -22.95
C LYS A 23 5.44 10.04 -21.65
N THR A 24 6.50 10.82 -21.49
CA THR A 24 7.14 11.04 -20.19
C THR A 24 6.36 12.15 -19.47
N GLU A 25 5.35 11.79 -18.70
CA GLU A 25 4.85 12.73 -17.68
C GLU A 25 5.93 12.88 -16.61
N GLY A 26 6.40 14.10 -16.38
CA GLY A 26 7.36 14.37 -15.31
C GLY A 26 6.69 14.17 -13.95
N GLY A 27 7.35 13.45 -13.04
CA GLY A 27 6.97 13.34 -11.64
C GLY A 27 8.10 12.72 -10.82
N PRO A 28 8.15 12.97 -9.52
CA PRO A 28 9.09 12.28 -8.64
C PRO A 28 8.79 10.78 -8.61
N ASP A 29 9.84 9.98 -8.47
CA ASP A 29 9.71 8.55 -8.19
C ASP A 29 9.04 8.32 -6.82
N GLY A 30 8.59 7.10 -6.54
CA GLY A 30 7.94 6.78 -5.26
C GLY A 30 8.87 6.81 -4.03
N GLY A 31 10.13 7.21 -4.18
CA GLY A 31 11.11 7.25 -3.10
C GLY A 31 11.90 5.95 -2.90
N ASN A 32 11.43 4.80 -3.43
CA ASN A 32 12.24 3.58 -3.50
C ASN A 32 12.93 3.43 -4.87
N LYS A 33 14.13 4.03 -4.99
CA LYS A 33 14.96 3.96 -6.20
C LYS A 33 15.54 2.57 -6.50
N SER A 34 15.47 1.65 -5.55
CA SER A 34 15.95 0.27 -5.74
C SER A 34 14.87 -0.67 -6.28
N SER A 35 13.62 -0.20 -6.40
CA SER A 35 12.52 -0.98 -6.96
C SER A 35 12.73 -1.23 -8.44
N GLU A 36 12.49 -2.47 -8.89
CA GLU A 36 12.51 -2.82 -10.31
C GLU A 36 11.44 -2.06 -11.12
N TYR A 37 10.36 -1.65 -10.45
CA TYR A 37 9.21 -0.93 -11.03
C TYR A 37 9.34 0.60 -10.98
N VAL A 38 10.49 1.13 -10.58
CA VAL A 38 10.72 2.59 -10.45
C VAL A 38 10.51 3.33 -11.78
N ASN A 39 10.74 2.64 -12.90
CA ASN A 39 10.54 3.19 -14.24
C ASN A 39 9.13 2.94 -14.79
N ASP A 40 8.26 2.26 -14.08
CA ASP A 40 6.90 1.99 -14.53
C ASP A 40 5.89 2.92 -13.86
N ILE A 41 6.16 3.33 -12.62
CA ILE A 41 5.21 4.01 -11.74
C ILE A 41 5.70 5.40 -11.35
N ILE A 42 4.89 6.41 -11.63
CA ILE A 42 5.06 7.80 -11.21
C ILE A 42 4.05 8.13 -10.11
N ILE A 43 4.47 8.88 -9.10
CA ILE A 43 3.58 9.39 -8.06
C ILE A 43 3.67 10.92 -8.01
N LYS A 44 2.59 11.62 -8.36
CA LYS A 44 2.58 13.09 -8.34
C LYS A 44 2.53 13.59 -6.89
N PRO A 45 3.16 14.75 -6.57
CA PRO A 45 3.27 15.24 -5.19
C PRO A 45 1.96 15.36 -4.40
N LEU A 46 0.85 15.66 -5.07
CA LEU A 46 -0.46 15.79 -4.40
C LEU A 46 -1.12 14.44 -4.08
N ASP A 47 -0.61 13.37 -4.68
CA ASP A 47 -1.18 12.02 -4.63
C ASP A 47 -0.39 11.09 -3.70
N HIS A 48 0.63 11.61 -3.00
CA HIS A 48 1.53 10.84 -2.11
C HIS A 48 0.85 10.25 -0.86
N HIS A 49 -0.38 10.64 -0.57
CA HIS A 49 -1.06 10.26 0.66
C HIS A 49 -1.54 8.80 0.61
N ASN A 50 -1.60 8.14 1.77
CA ASN A 50 -2.21 6.82 1.93
C ASN A 50 -3.30 6.90 3.01
N LEU A 51 -4.52 6.53 2.63
CA LEU A 51 -5.69 6.59 3.50
C LEU A 51 -6.05 5.25 4.14
N LEU A 52 -5.12 4.30 4.17
CA LEU A 52 -5.33 2.94 4.70
C LEU A 52 -6.34 2.11 3.90
N ARG A 53 -6.45 2.35 2.60
CA ARG A 53 -7.49 1.78 1.73
C ARG A 53 -7.36 0.26 1.53
N PRO A 54 -8.49 -0.46 1.26
CA PRO A 54 -8.53 -1.91 1.29
C PRO A 54 -8.28 -2.60 -0.07
N GLU A 55 -8.36 -1.90 -1.20
CA GLU A 55 -8.64 -2.51 -2.51
C GLU A 55 -7.57 -3.54 -2.95
N THR A 56 -6.30 -3.29 -2.57
CA THR A 56 -5.22 -4.24 -2.86
C THR A 56 -5.34 -5.51 -2.01
N VAL A 57 -5.53 -5.40 -0.69
CA VAL A 57 -5.63 -6.57 0.19
C VAL A 57 -6.93 -7.35 -0.05
N GLU A 58 -8.00 -6.68 -0.47
CA GLU A 58 -9.22 -7.30 -0.99
C GLU A 58 -8.93 -8.16 -2.22
N SER A 59 -8.24 -7.59 -3.21
CA SER A 59 -7.88 -8.31 -4.43
C SER A 59 -6.95 -9.50 -4.14
N LEU A 60 -5.99 -9.34 -3.22
CA LEU A 60 -5.11 -10.43 -2.77
C LEU A 60 -5.90 -11.57 -2.12
N PHE A 61 -6.89 -11.24 -1.29
CA PHE A 61 -7.80 -12.23 -0.71
C PHE A 61 -8.54 -13.03 -1.79
N VAL A 62 -9.17 -12.34 -2.75
CA VAL A 62 -9.90 -13.00 -3.85
C VAL A 62 -8.96 -13.86 -4.71
N LEU A 63 -7.78 -13.34 -5.06
CA LEU A 63 -6.79 -14.07 -5.85
C LEU A 63 -6.29 -15.32 -5.14
N HIS A 64 -5.94 -15.22 -3.86
CA HIS A 64 -5.56 -16.38 -3.05
C HIS A 64 -6.68 -17.41 -3.00
N ARG A 65 -7.93 -16.98 -2.83
CA ARG A 65 -9.08 -17.87 -2.77
C ARG A 65 -9.33 -18.66 -4.04
N ILE A 66 -9.08 -18.07 -5.20
CA ILE A 66 -9.33 -18.71 -6.49
C ILE A 66 -8.16 -19.60 -6.91
N THR A 67 -6.93 -19.18 -6.60
CA THR A 67 -5.71 -19.78 -7.16
C THR A 67 -4.93 -20.63 -6.17
N GLU A 68 -5.16 -20.45 -4.87
CA GLU A 68 -4.40 -21.05 -3.76
C GLU A 68 -2.89 -20.74 -3.79
N ASP A 69 -2.46 -19.72 -4.56
CA ASP A 69 -1.05 -19.38 -4.67
C ASP A 69 -0.56 -18.65 -3.40
N PRO A 70 0.42 -19.20 -2.66
CA PRO A 70 0.89 -18.63 -1.40
C PRO A 70 1.52 -17.24 -1.55
N LYS A 71 1.93 -16.82 -2.76
CA LYS A 71 2.52 -15.49 -2.99
C LYS A 71 1.58 -14.36 -2.55
N TYR A 72 0.27 -14.56 -2.65
CA TYR A 72 -0.70 -13.53 -2.28
C TYR A 72 -0.74 -13.28 -0.77
N ARG A 73 -0.50 -14.34 0.05
CA ARG A 73 -0.33 -14.22 1.50
C ARG A 73 0.97 -13.52 1.86
N GLU A 74 2.07 -13.86 1.18
CA GLU A 74 3.36 -13.18 1.35
C GLU A 74 3.23 -11.68 1.09
N TRP A 75 2.62 -11.29 -0.04
CA TRP A 75 2.37 -9.89 -0.36
C TRP A 75 1.44 -9.20 0.65
N GLY A 76 0.36 -9.87 1.08
CA GLY A 76 -0.52 -9.33 2.11
C GLY A 76 0.21 -9.10 3.44
N TRP A 77 1.14 -9.99 3.79
CA TRP A 77 1.93 -9.88 5.02
C TRP A 77 2.89 -8.70 4.96
N GLN A 78 3.57 -8.50 3.83
CA GLN A 78 4.45 -7.35 3.62
C GLN A 78 3.68 -6.02 3.75
N ILE A 79 2.47 -5.94 3.21
CA ILE A 79 1.59 -4.77 3.35
C ILE A 79 1.20 -4.55 4.82
N PHE A 80 0.81 -5.61 5.53
CA PHE A 80 0.47 -5.52 6.95
C PHE A 80 1.65 -5.03 7.80
N GLN A 81 2.86 -5.55 7.55
CA GLN A 81 4.07 -5.09 8.23
C GLN A 81 4.36 -3.61 7.97
N ALA A 82 4.10 -3.12 6.75
CA ALA A 82 4.22 -1.70 6.43
C ALA A 82 3.21 -0.84 7.20
N PHE A 83 1.95 -1.29 7.31
CA PHE A 83 0.95 -0.63 8.16
C PHE A 83 1.40 -0.59 9.64
N GLU A 84 1.81 -1.72 10.20
CA GLU A 84 2.31 -1.82 11.58
C GLU A 84 3.48 -0.86 11.84
N LYS A 85 4.41 -0.77 10.89
CA LYS A 85 5.64 0.03 11.05
C LYS A 85 5.38 1.52 10.94
N TYR A 86 4.59 1.96 9.97
CA TYR A 86 4.51 3.37 9.61
C TYR A 86 3.25 4.07 10.09
N THR A 87 2.14 3.35 10.26
CA THR A 87 0.82 3.95 10.54
C THR A 87 0.35 3.77 11.98
N LYS A 88 0.95 2.84 12.74
CA LYS A 88 0.59 2.58 14.14
C LYS A 88 0.90 3.77 15.06
N VAL A 89 -0.01 4.04 15.97
CA VAL A 89 0.10 5.09 16.99
C VAL A 89 0.27 4.45 18.37
N ASP A 90 1.28 4.89 19.13
CA ASP A 90 1.65 4.27 20.41
C ASP A 90 0.53 4.32 21.46
N SER A 91 -0.31 5.37 21.45
CA SER A 91 -1.47 5.49 22.32
C SER A 91 -2.67 4.65 21.89
N GLY A 92 -2.59 3.97 20.73
CA GLY A 92 -3.64 3.16 20.16
C GLY A 92 -4.16 3.70 18.82
N GLY A 93 -4.52 2.78 17.93
CA GLY A 93 -5.03 3.07 16.60
C GLY A 93 -3.94 3.18 15.52
N TYR A 94 -4.39 3.53 14.33
CA TYR A 94 -3.58 3.71 13.13
C TYR A 94 -3.96 5.04 12.48
N THR A 95 -3.08 5.60 11.66
CA THR A 95 -3.32 6.89 11.04
C THR A 95 -2.90 6.91 9.58
N SER A 96 -3.68 7.62 8.78
CA SER A 96 -3.37 7.91 7.39
C SER A 96 -2.05 8.68 7.28
N LEU A 97 -1.35 8.50 6.17
CA LEU A 97 -0.11 9.20 5.86
C LEU A 97 -0.36 10.28 4.82
N ASP A 98 0.26 11.44 4.97
CA ASP A 98 0.22 12.50 3.95
C ASP A 98 1.23 12.23 2.82
N ASP A 99 2.30 11.49 3.11
CA ASP A 99 3.33 11.14 2.12
C ASP A 99 3.97 9.76 2.41
N VAL A 100 3.81 8.83 1.47
CA VAL A 100 4.38 7.47 1.49
C VAL A 100 5.80 7.37 0.94
N THR A 101 6.31 8.44 0.34
CA THR A 101 7.61 8.51 -0.36
C THR A 101 8.74 9.02 0.55
N SER A 102 8.42 9.63 1.69
CA SER A 102 9.38 10.13 2.66
C SER A 102 9.43 9.30 3.95
N LEU A 103 10.60 9.32 4.60
CA LEU A 103 10.84 8.66 5.90
C LEU A 103 11.46 9.66 6.89
N PRO A 104 10.93 9.79 8.11
CA PRO A 104 9.67 9.22 8.59
C PRO A 104 8.46 9.86 7.87
N PRO A 105 7.38 9.09 7.60
CA PRO A 105 6.25 9.62 6.84
C PRO A 105 5.42 10.60 7.70
N PRO A 106 5.02 11.77 7.15
CA PRO A 106 4.07 12.68 7.79
C PRO A 106 2.69 12.02 7.97
N ARG A 107 2.04 12.29 9.11
CA ARG A 107 0.79 11.64 9.56
C ARG A 107 -0.38 12.62 9.58
N ARG A 108 -1.57 12.15 9.21
CA ARG A 108 -2.79 12.97 9.01
C ARG A 108 -3.79 12.95 10.18
N ASP A 109 -3.43 12.31 11.30
CA ASP A 109 -4.27 12.14 12.50
C ASP A 109 -5.71 11.66 12.20
N LYS A 110 -5.86 10.69 11.29
CA LYS A 110 -7.16 10.15 10.91
C LYS A 110 -7.08 8.66 10.62
N MET A 111 -7.90 7.89 11.34
CA MET A 111 -8.16 6.48 11.05
C MET A 111 -9.49 6.35 10.33
N GLU A 112 -9.45 6.02 9.04
CA GLU A 112 -10.67 5.82 8.28
C GLU A 112 -11.41 4.56 8.74
N THR A 113 -12.74 4.61 8.74
CA THR A 113 -13.59 3.50 9.25
C THR A 113 -13.36 2.19 8.50
N PHE A 114 -13.08 2.28 7.19
CA PHE A 114 -12.79 1.13 6.33
C PHE A 114 -11.45 0.46 6.65
N PHE A 115 -10.55 1.08 7.43
CA PHE A 115 -9.34 0.37 7.86
C PHE A 115 -9.70 -0.85 8.72
N LEU A 116 -10.59 -0.66 9.70
CA LEU A 116 -11.11 -1.76 10.52
C LEU A 116 -12.16 -2.58 9.77
N GLY A 117 -13.06 -1.88 9.05
CA GLY A 117 -14.19 -2.50 8.38
C GLY A 117 -13.83 -3.34 7.16
N GLU A 118 -12.70 -3.07 6.49
CA GLU A 118 -12.34 -3.68 5.22
C GLU A 118 -10.90 -4.13 5.20
N THR A 119 -9.92 -3.22 5.39
CA THR A 119 -8.49 -3.54 5.26
C THR A 119 -8.06 -4.67 6.20
N LEU A 120 -8.35 -4.55 7.49
CA LEU A 120 -8.03 -5.61 8.47
C LEU A 120 -8.90 -6.85 8.30
N LYS A 121 -10.16 -6.70 7.85
CA LYS A 121 -11.04 -7.84 7.58
C LYS A 121 -10.48 -8.71 6.45
N TYR A 122 -10.09 -8.11 5.33
CA TYR A 122 -9.53 -8.85 4.20
C TYR A 122 -8.16 -9.44 4.51
N LEU A 123 -7.31 -8.73 5.27
CA LEU A 123 -6.07 -9.30 5.77
C LEU A 123 -6.32 -10.51 6.68
N TYR A 124 -7.29 -10.44 7.59
CA TYR A 124 -7.66 -11.58 8.43
C TYR A 124 -8.11 -12.78 7.59
N LEU A 125 -9.03 -12.57 6.66
CA LEU A 125 -9.56 -13.62 5.78
C LEU A 125 -8.50 -14.21 4.84
N LEU A 126 -7.50 -13.43 4.43
CA LEU A 126 -6.40 -13.90 3.58
C LEU A 126 -5.53 -14.95 4.29
N PHE A 127 -5.36 -14.84 5.61
CA PHE A 127 -4.58 -15.77 6.43
C PHE A 127 -5.42 -16.88 7.09
N ASP A 128 -6.73 -16.87 6.89
CA ASP A 128 -7.61 -17.93 7.38
C ASP A 128 -7.50 -19.18 6.50
N GLU A 129 -7.03 -20.29 7.08
CA GLU A 129 -6.89 -21.59 6.40
C GLU A 129 -8.19 -22.41 6.39
N SER A 130 -9.17 -22.04 7.22
CA SER A 130 -10.30 -22.91 7.60
C SER A 130 -11.62 -22.61 6.89
N ASN A 131 -11.60 -21.67 5.98
CA ASN A 131 -12.78 -20.96 5.50
C ASN A 131 -13.10 -21.36 4.07
#